data_AF-A0A6S4Y6A0-F1
#
_entry.id   AF-A0A6S4Y6A0-F1
#
_cell.length_a   1.000
_cell.length_b   1.000
_cell.length_c   1.000
_cell.angle_alpha   90.00
_cell.angle_beta   90.00
_cell.angle_gamma   90.00
#
_symmetry.space_group_name_H-M   'P 1'
#
loop_
_entity.id
_entity.type
_entity.pdbx_description
1 polymer ?
#
loop_
_entity_poly.entity_id
_entity_poly.type
_entity_poly.pdbx_seq_one_letter_code
_entity_poly.pdbx_strand_id
1 'polypeptide(L)'
;MKTRKDVFIEGDILASRHPGEVNQPFCIHRVRFNNGKYAIIRAATGLCFLPGEMIQRQGNEWFYNRVKIRLLGFEYLDEKESARQFIEYF
;
A
#
# COMPACT_ATOMS: atom_id res chain seq x y z
N MET A 1 3.36 24.29 22.37
CA MET A 1 3.64 23.07 21.57
C MET A 1 2.33 22.61 20.94
N LYS A 2 2.24 22.59 19.60
CA LYS A 2 1.10 21.98 18.90
C LYS A 2 1.27 20.46 19.00
N THR A 3 0.41 19.79 19.74
CA THR A 3 0.24 18.34 19.67
C THR A 3 -0.12 17.99 18.23
N ARG A 4 0.86 17.53 17.44
CA ARG A 4 0.55 16.86 16.18
C ARG A 4 -0.28 15.65 16.58
N LYS A 5 -1.56 15.64 16.25
CA LYS A 5 -2.36 14.41 16.28
C LYS A 5 -1.59 13.42 15.44
N ASP A 6 -1.05 12.37 16.05
CA ASP A 6 -0.44 11.27 15.33
C ASP A 6 -1.54 10.70 14.42
N VAL A 7 -1.43 11.00 13.13
CA VAL A 7 -2.35 10.49 12.13
C VAL A 7 -2.06 9.00 12.02
N PHE A 8 -2.99 8.21 12.52
CA PHE A 8 -2.94 6.76 12.45
C PHE A 8 -3.82 6.29 11.29
N ILE A 9 -3.19 5.75 10.26
CA ILE A 9 -3.87 5.19 9.08
C ILE A 9 -3.55 3.71 9.04
N GLU A 10 -4.56 2.88 8.87
CA GLU A 10 -4.40 1.44 8.65
C GLU A 10 -4.93 1.10 7.26
N GLY A 11 -4.25 0.17 6.60
CA GLY A 11 -4.61 -0.30 5.27
C GLY A 11 -4.56 -1.81 5.17
N ASP A 12 -5.71 -2.43 4.88
CA ASP A 12 -5.85 -3.85 4.61
C ASP A 12 -5.34 -4.17 3.21
N ILE A 13 -4.40 -5.11 3.10
CA ILE A 13 -3.95 -5.63 1.82
C ILE A 13 -5.03 -6.56 1.28
N LEU A 14 -5.75 -6.13 0.26
CA LEU A 14 -6.83 -6.92 -0.34
C LEU A 14 -6.30 -7.93 -1.36
N ALA A 15 -5.28 -7.53 -2.12
CA ALA A 15 -4.69 -8.36 -3.16
C ALA A 15 -3.27 -7.92 -3.47
N SER A 16 -2.45 -8.87 -3.90
CA SER A 16 -1.05 -8.66 -4.25
C SER A 16 -0.76 -9.31 -5.60
N ARG A 17 0.02 -8.64 -6.45
CA ARG A 17 0.53 -9.19 -7.71
C ARG A 17 2.03 -8.93 -7.79
N HIS A 18 2.71 -9.78 -8.57
CA HIS A 18 4.13 -9.70 -8.86
C HIS A 18 4.35 -9.41 -10.36
N PRO A 19 3.92 -8.25 -10.87
CA PRO A 19 4.16 -7.85 -12.26
C PRO A 19 5.65 -7.53 -12.52
N GLY A 20 6.01 -7.39 -13.78
CA GLY A 20 7.37 -7.05 -14.22
C GLY A 20 8.01 -8.11 -15.11
N GLU A 21 9.07 -7.69 -15.79
CA GLU A 21 9.86 -8.58 -16.64
C GLU A 21 10.69 -9.55 -15.79
N VAL A 22 11.10 -10.67 -16.39
CA VAL A 22 11.89 -11.74 -15.75
C VAL A 22 13.11 -11.19 -14.98
N ASN A 23 13.68 -10.07 -15.45
CA ASN A 23 14.88 -9.48 -14.87
C ASN A 23 14.61 -8.32 -13.90
N GLN A 24 13.37 -7.82 -13.81
CA GLN A 24 13.00 -6.69 -12.93
C GLN A 24 11.58 -6.87 -12.36
N PRO A 25 11.33 -7.94 -11.57
CA PRO A 25 10.04 -8.14 -10.94
C PRO A 25 9.78 -7.06 -9.88
N PHE A 26 8.53 -6.67 -9.73
CA PHE A 26 8.09 -5.81 -8.64
C PHE A 26 6.73 -6.24 -8.11
N CYS A 27 6.41 -5.78 -6.91
CA CYS A 27 5.14 -6.09 -6.27
C CYS A 27 4.23 -4.87 -6.24
N ILE A 28 2.97 -5.08 -6.62
CA ILE A 28 1.87 -4.13 -6.46
C ILE A 28 0.83 -4.72 -5.52
N HIS A 29 0.23 -3.84 -4.71
CA HIS A 29 -0.75 -4.23 -3.72
C HIS A 29 -1.96 -3.32 -3.78
N ARG A 30 -3.15 -3.90 -3.89
CA ARG A 30 -4.40 -3.16 -3.72
C ARG A 30 -4.74 -3.11 -2.24
N VAL A 31 -4.88 -1.90 -1.71
CA VAL A 31 -5.05 -1.66 -0.27
C VAL A 31 -6.32 -0.87 -0.02
N ARG A 32 -7.10 -1.27 0.99
CA ARG A 32 -8.23 -0.51 1.51
C ARG A 32 -7.83 0.13 2.83
N PHE A 33 -7.92 1.44 2.92
CA PHE A 33 -7.63 2.17 4.15
C PHE A 33 -8.86 2.31 5.04
N ASN A 34 -8.63 2.42 6.35
CA ASN A 34 -9.67 2.61 7.38
C ASN A 34 -10.51 3.89 7.21
N ASN A 35 -10.06 4.82 6.37
CA ASN A 35 -10.80 6.02 5.96
C ASN A 35 -11.72 5.81 4.74
N GLY A 36 -11.89 4.56 4.28
CA GLY A 36 -12.73 4.18 3.14
C GLY A 36 -12.10 4.39 1.76
N LYS A 37 -10.87 4.93 1.70
CA LYS A 37 -10.14 5.12 0.44
C LYS A 37 -9.38 3.84 0.06
N TYR A 38 -9.08 3.70 -1.22
CA TYR A 38 -8.26 2.62 -1.76
C TYR A 38 -6.97 3.18 -2.33
N ALA A 39 -5.96 2.35 -2.55
CA ALA A 39 -4.80 2.69 -3.37
C ALA A 39 -4.13 1.45 -3.96
N ILE A 40 -3.33 1.68 -4.98
CA ILE A 40 -2.31 0.73 -5.43
C ILE A 40 -0.96 1.19 -4.89
N ILE A 41 -0.31 0.36 -4.08
CA ILE A 41 0.96 0.71 -3.45
C ILE A 41 2.07 -0.25 -3.87
N ARG A 42 3.31 0.24 -3.73
CA ARG A 42 4.54 -0.50 -3.97
C ARG A 42 5.56 -0.19 -2.88
N ALA A 43 6.22 -1.22 -2.35
CA ALA A 43 7.38 -1.01 -1.49
C ALA A 43 8.58 -0.59 -2.33
N ALA A 44 9.33 0.42 -1.89
CA ALA A 44 10.57 0.84 -2.54
C ALA A 44 11.65 -0.25 -2.51
N THR A 45 11.57 -1.18 -1.55
CA THR A 45 12.47 -2.34 -1.42
C THR A 45 12.07 -3.51 -2.33
N GLY A 46 10.92 -3.44 -3.02
CA GLY A 46 10.36 -4.57 -3.75
C GLY A 46 9.69 -5.64 -2.87
N LEU A 47 9.55 -5.39 -1.56
CA LEU A 47 8.85 -6.29 -0.64
C LEU A 47 7.40 -6.51 -1.11
N CYS A 48 6.96 -7.76 -1.06
CA CYS A 48 5.62 -8.17 -1.44
C CYS A 48 4.80 -8.40 -0.16
N PHE A 49 3.80 -7.57 0.05
CA PHE A 49 2.85 -7.74 1.15
C PHE A 49 1.88 -8.88 0.86
N LEU A 50 1.43 -9.57 1.90
CA LEU A 50 0.48 -10.67 1.80
C LEU A 50 -0.98 -10.18 1.90
N PRO A 51 -1.90 -10.68 1.07
CA PRO A 51 -3.34 -10.43 1.25
C PRO A 51 -3.83 -10.87 2.63
N GLY A 52 -4.69 -10.06 3.24
CA GLY A 52 -5.19 -10.26 4.60
C GLY A 52 -4.30 -9.67 5.70
N GLU A 53 -3.08 -9.24 5.37
CA GLU A 53 -2.24 -8.47 6.30
C GLU A 53 -2.49 -6.96 6.17
N MET A 54 -1.87 -6.18 7.05
CA MET A 54 -2.09 -4.73 7.14
C MET A 54 -0.79 -3.94 7.06
N ILE A 55 -0.89 -2.76 6.46
CA ILE A 55 0.08 -1.69 6.62
C ILE A 55 -0.46 -0.61 7.54
N GLN A 56 0.43 0.07 8.25
CA GLN A 56 0.07 1.13 9.18
C GLN A 56 0.94 2.34 8.92
N ARG A 57 0.36 3.54 8.98
CA ARG A 57 1.09 4.80 9.01
C ARG A 57 1.01 5.38 10.41
N GLN A 58 2.17 5.67 11.00
CA GLN A 58 2.29 6.41 12.25
C GLN A 58 3.05 7.70 11.94
N GLY A 59 2.34 8.83 11.96
CA GLY A 59 2.91 10.11 11.54
C GLY A 59 3.29 10.11 10.06
N ASN A 60 4.59 10.11 9.76
CA ASN A 60 5.12 10.09 8.37
C ASN A 60 5.77 8.76 7.98
N GLU A 61 5.69 7.76 8.85
CA GLU A 61 6.37 6.49 8.65
C GLU A 61 5.36 5.39 8.40
N TRP A 62 5.69 4.51 7.46
CA TRP A 62 4.89 3.34 7.13
C TRP A 62 5.51 2.10 7.75
N PHE A 63 4.65 1.18 8.19
CA PHE A 63 5.01 -0.06 8.84
C PHE A 63 4.22 -1.22 8.24
N TYR A 64 4.86 -2.37 8.18
CA TYR A 64 4.27 -3.65 7.81
C TYR A 64 4.84 -4.71 8.76
N ASN A 65 3.99 -5.45 9.47
CA ASN A 65 4.42 -6.43 10.48
C ASN A 65 5.44 -5.85 11.49
N ARG A 66 5.19 -4.62 11.97
CA ARG A 66 6.06 -3.85 12.90
C ARG A 66 7.42 -3.43 12.33
N VAL A 67 7.71 -3.77 11.07
CA VAL A 67 8.92 -3.35 10.37
C VAL A 67 8.63 -2.06 9.62
N LYS A 68 9.49 -1.06 9.79
CA LYS A 68 9.40 0.19 9.04
C LYS A 68 9.68 -0.07 7.55
N ILE A 69 8.80 0.42 6.69
CA ILE A 69 8.88 0.29 5.24
C ILE A 69 8.85 1.67 4.58
N ARG A 70 9.32 1.74 3.33
CA ARG A 70 9.16 2.91 2.46
C ARG A 70 8.24 2.54 1.31
N LEU A 71 7.12 3.24 1.19
CA LEU A 71 6.25 3.15 0.02
C LEU A 71 6.71 4.13 -1.06
N LEU A 72 6.57 3.76 -2.33
CA LEU A 72 6.63 4.70 -3.44
C LEU A 72 5.41 5.63 -3.41
N GLY A 73 5.47 6.73 -4.18
CA GLY A 73 4.33 7.63 -4.31
C GLY A 73 3.10 6.89 -4.83
N PHE A 74 1.94 7.16 -4.24
CA PHE A 74 0.66 6.60 -4.64
C PHE A 74 -0.44 7.63 -4.42
N GLU A 75 -1.57 7.42 -5.08
CA GLU A 75 -2.76 8.24 -4.96
C GLU A 75 -3.89 7.44 -4.32
N TYR A 76 -4.79 8.16 -3.64
CA TYR A 76 -6.00 7.55 -3.15
C TYR A 76 -7.04 7.49 -4.27
N LEU A 77 -7.65 6.31 -4.41
CA LEU A 77 -8.64 5.97 -5.40
C LEU A 77 -9.93 5.54 -4.73
N ASP A 78 -11.01 5.47 -5.51
CA ASP A 78 -12.20 4.74 -5.12
C ASP A 78 -12.03 3.22 -5.32
N GLU A 79 -13.02 2.47 -4.87
CA GLU A 79 -13.01 1.02 -4.92
C GLU A 79 -12.95 0.46 -6.35
N LYS A 80 -13.73 1.04 -7.27
CA LYS A 80 -13.85 0.57 -8.65
C LYS A 80 -12.58 0.88 -9.44
N GLU A 81 -12.06 2.09 -9.28
CA GLU A 81 -10.86 2.54 -9.96
C GLU A 81 -9.62 1.79 -9.47
N SER A 82 -9.51 1.54 -8.16
CA SER A 82 -8.44 0.69 -7.64
C SER A 82 -8.52 -0.74 -8.17
N ALA A 83 -9.72 -1.32 -8.32
CA ALA A 83 -9.87 -2.66 -8.89
C ALA A 83 -9.46 -2.69 -10.37
N ARG A 84 -9.90 -1.69 -11.15
CA ARG A 84 -9.56 -1.53 -12.57
C ARG A 84 -8.05 -1.41 -12.78
N GLN A 85 -7.40 -0.46 -12.11
CA GLN A 85 -5.95 -0.27 -12.22
C GLN A 85 -5.17 -1.50 -11.77
N PHE A 86 -5.60 -2.16 -10.69
CA PHE A 86 -4.91 -3.37 -10.21
C PHE A 86 -4.87 -4.50 -11.25
N ILE A 87 -5.88 -4.58 -12.12
CA ILE A 87 -5.93 -5.56 -13.22
C ILE A 87 -5.07 -5.08 -14.38
N GLU A 88 -5.17 -3.81 -14.75
CA GLU A 88 -4.49 -3.22 -15.92
C GLU A 88 -2.99 -2.97 -15.73
N TYR A 89 -2.45 -3.07 -14.51
CA TYR A 89 -1.01 -3.08 -14.32
C TYR A 89 -0.40 -4.32 -15.00
N PHE A 90 0.23 -4.09 -16.16
CA PHE A 90 1.07 -5.04 -16.91
C PHE A 90 2.55 -4.74 -16.67
#